data_AF-A3ZNH5-F1
#
_entry.id   AF-A3ZNH5-F1
#
_cell.length_a   1.000
_cell.length_b   1.000
_cell.length_c   1.000
_cell.angle_alpha   90.00
_cell.angle_beta   90.00
_cell.angle_gamma   90.00
#
_symmetry.space_group_name_H-M   'P 1'
#
loop_
_entity.id
_entity.type
_entity.pdbx_description
1 polymer ?
#
loop_
_entity_poly.entity_id
_entity_poly.type
_entity_poly.pdbx_seq_one_letter_code
_entity_poly.pdbx_strand_id
1 'polypeptide(L)'
;MLTRTLSLVLAFCCAAIAAANESDTLTLSDGRTLQGMILSQQDEGVEFLEIVQPAGKPTFGVVRNYEKSEIRGIAKADQAVRPRLIKRVERLRNRTQVEAENRETIQLRSEKLGDVRYLVATGDDYDLYSRLDEPLTRRMAVRLEQAFRAYHHMIPPRKASETRLRVLLFDDVREYSDYTATLGAAVRNPAIFLPQDRLILVSADFRRLQQQAKAAGAEHQRQLDWWEELRRELPARLDAYREELTAAKIPADEIEQEIAVRRETFRRQRQDAIVRIKAVERANDDSLERAVDDTTRRLYHEAFHAYLECFVFPVADYDVPIWLNEGLAQLFEHGQLEGDAFRIDAPPAELVAELKKRLASTDRLLLAELLDRDSAAFVLTTSPHREQLDYALAWGLAWRLVFEERLFEGNRLEQMVSPGQSRRERLETLLGEPLDQFEPKWRAYAAGLADSGRSR
;
A
#
# COMPACT_ATOMS: atom_id res chain seq x y z
N MET A 1 -62.70 37.30 3.97
CA MET A 1 -62.58 35.84 3.78
C MET A 1 -62.45 35.56 2.28
N LEU A 2 -61.41 36.07 1.61
CA LEU A 2 -60.02 35.57 1.52
C LEU A 2 -59.90 34.23 0.78
N THR A 3 -60.01 34.36 -0.55
CA THR A 3 -59.09 33.83 -1.58
C THR A 3 -58.64 32.38 -1.46
N ARG A 4 -59.26 31.51 -2.26
CA ARG A 4 -58.68 30.26 -2.75
C ARG A 4 -58.73 30.28 -4.28
N THR A 5 -57.75 29.58 -4.88
CA THR A 5 -57.64 29.16 -6.28
C THR A 5 -57.44 30.25 -7.34
N LEU A 6 -56.19 30.51 -7.73
CA LEU A 6 -55.59 30.04 -8.99
C LEU A 6 -54.19 30.67 -9.19
N SER A 7 -53.30 29.94 -9.87
CA SER A 7 -52.05 30.41 -10.50
C SER A 7 -50.80 30.50 -9.63
N LEU A 8 -49.99 29.42 -9.62
CA LEU A 8 -48.56 29.55 -9.90
C LEU A 8 -48.00 28.22 -10.44
N VAL A 9 -48.07 28.09 -11.77
CA VAL A 9 -47.12 27.29 -12.54
C VAL A 9 -45.85 28.14 -12.59
N LEU A 10 -44.81 27.82 -11.82
CA LEU A 10 -43.48 28.37 -12.04
C LEU A 10 -42.39 27.41 -11.49
N ALA A 11 -41.54 26.97 -12.41
CA ALA A 11 -40.17 26.51 -12.21
C ALA A 11 -39.92 25.23 -11.38
N PHE A 12 -40.22 24.08 -11.98
CA PHE A 12 -39.32 22.93 -11.89
C PHE A 12 -38.00 23.32 -12.60
N CYS A 13 -37.11 24.01 -11.89
CA CYS A 13 -35.71 24.08 -12.30
C CYS A 13 -35.08 22.72 -11.98
N CYS A 14 -35.07 21.83 -12.97
CA CYS A 14 -34.07 20.78 -13.05
C CYS A 14 -32.68 21.45 -13.11
N ALA A 15 -32.12 21.80 -11.97
CA ALA A 15 -30.68 21.92 -11.85
C ALA A 15 -30.14 20.49 -11.93
N ALA A 16 -29.85 20.03 -13.15
CA ALA A 16 -28.82 19.04 -13.34
C ALA A 16 -27.55 19.68 -12.76
N ILE A 17 -27.22 19.35 -11.52
CA ILE A 17 -25.90 19.64 -10.96
C ILE A 17 -24.96 18.78 -11.80
N ALA A 18 -24.44 19.36 -12.89
CA ALA A 18 -23.30 18.78 -13.57
C ALA A 18 -22.23 18.64 -12.51
N ALA A 19 -21.82 17.41 -12.22
CA ALA A 19 -20.73 17.16 -11.28
C ALA A 19 -19.55 18.02 -11.73
N ALA A 20 -19.04 18.85 -10.81
CA ALA A 20 -17.91 19.72 -11.10
C ALA A 20 -16.74 18.88 -11.63
N ASN A 21 -16.09 19.31 -12.70
CA ASN A 21 -14.94 18.58 -13.24
C ASN A 21 -13.76 18.76 -12.29
N GLU A 22 -13.43 17.71 -11.53
CA GLU A 22 -12.35 17.74 -10.53
C GLU A 22 -10.94 17.67 -11.13
N SER A 23 -10.81 17.32 -12.42
CA SER A 23 -9.55 17.22 -13.16
C SER A 23 -9.69 17.68 -14.61
N ASP A 24 -8.56 17.99 -15.26
CA ASP A 24 -8.56 18.18 -16.71
C ASP A 24 -8.74 16.82 -17.38
N THR A 25 -9.53 16.78 -18.43
CA THR A 25 -9.82 15.58 -19.20
C THR A 25 -9.36 15.76 -20.65
N LEU A 26 -8.59 14.81 -21.15
CA LEU A 26 -8.13 14.74 -22.54
C LEU A 26 -8.77 13.54 -23.23
N THR A 27 -9.64 13.78 -24.21
CA THR A 27 -10.21 12.71 -25.05
C THR A 27 -9.36 12.59 -26.32
N LEU A 28 -8.82 11.40 -26.56
CA LEU A 28 -7.96 11.10 -27.70
C LEU A 28 -8.78 10.65 -28.92
N SER A 29 -8.16 10.73 -30.10
CA SER A 29 -8.73 10.31 -31.39
C SER A 29 -9.05 8.82 -31.45
N ASP A 30 -8.39 7.99 -30.63
CA ASP A 30 -8.69 6.56 -30.46
C ASP A 30 -9.87 6.27 -29.51
N GLY A 31 -10.46 7.31 -28.91
CA GLY A 31 -11.60 7.22 -27.99
C GLY A 31 -11.22 7.06 -26.51
N ARG A 32 -9.93 6.95 -26.16
CA ARG A 32 -9.50 6.97 -24.76
C ARG A 32 -9.74 8.34 -24.14
N THR A 33 -10.06 8.33 -22.85
CA THR A 33 -10.22 9.54 -22.04
C THR A 33 -9.23 9.49 -20.89
N LEU A 34 -8.37 10.49 -20.82
CA LEU A 34 -7.32 10.61 -19.82
C LEU A 34 -7.70 11.69 -18.81
N GLN A 35 -7.41 11.46 -17.55
CA GLN A 35 -7.63 12.42 -16.47
C GLN A 35 -6.29 12.92 -15.93
N GLY A 36 -6.20 14.20 -15.60
CA GLY A 36 -4.93 14.80 -15.24
C GLY A 36 -4.95 16.31 -15.14
N MET A 37 -3.81 16.92 -15.50
CA MET A 37 -3.67 18.37 -15.57
C MET A 37 -2.91 18.77 -16.84
N ILE A 38 -3.49 19.68 -17.61
CA ILE A 38 -2.84 20.35 -18.73
C ILE A 38 -1.76 21.27 -18.14
N LEU A 39 -0.50 20.98 -18.45
CA LEU A 39 0.65 21.76 -18.03
C LEU A 39 0.88 22.93 -18.98
N SER A 40 0.86 22.66 -20.27
CA SER A 40 0.97 23.66 -21.32
C SER A 40 0.16 23.26 -22.57
N GLN A 41 -0.36 24.25 -23.28
CA GLN A 41 -1.09 24.08 -24.53
C GLN A 41 -0.42 24.95 -25.58
N GLN A 42 0.11 24.31 -26.63
CA GLN A 42 0.83 24.95 -27.73
C GLN A 42 0.11 24.66 -29.06
N ASP A 43 0.55 25.30 -30.14
CA ASP A 43 -0.09 25.13 -31.46
C ASP A 43 0.04 23.69 -32.00
N GLU A 44 1.14 23.02 -31.66
CA GLU A 44 1.46 21.65 -32.11
C GLU A 44 0.85 20.56 -31.23
N GLY A 45 0.43 20.87 -30.00
CA GLY A 45 -0.06 19.86 -29.07
C GLY A 45 -0.28 20.32 -27.63
N VAL A 46 -0.47 19.36 -26.74
CA VAL A 46 -0.71 19.56 -25.32
C VAL A 46 0.28 18.75 -24.50
N GLU A 47 0.98 19.42 -23.59
CA GLU A 47 1.74 18.77 -22.53
C GLU A 47 0.79 18.48 -21.37
N PHE A 48 0.58 17.21 -21.10
CA PHE A 48 -0.43 16.72 -20.16
C PHE A 48 0.24 15.85 -19.10
N LEU A 49 -0.01 16.17 -17.83
CA LEU A 49 0.29 15.28 -16.73
C LEU A 49 -0.90 14.36 -16.51
N GLU A 50 -0.78 13.14 -17.02
CA GLU A 50 -1.73 12.06 -16.83
C GLU A 50 -1.64 11.57 -15.38
N ILE A 51 -2.76 11.59 -14.66
CA ILE A 51 -2.87 10.98 -13.33
C ILE A 51 -3.32 9.54 -13.55
N VAL A 52 -2.38 8.61 -13.50
CA VAL A 52 -2.65 7.19 -13.71
C VAL A 52 -2.98 6.58 -12.35
N GLN A 53 -4.15 5.95 -12.25
CA GLN A 53 -4.62 5.26 -11.04
C GLN A 53 -4.85 3.77 -11.34
N PRO A 54 -3.77 2.97 -11.50
CA PRO A 54 -3.93 1.55 -11.81
C PRO A 54 -4.51 0.83 -10.58
N ALA A 55 -5.44 -0.09 -10.79
CA ALA A 55 -5.97 -0.89 -9.70
C ALA A 55 -4.86 -1.70 -9.02
N GLY A 56 -4.82 -1.67 -7.69
CA GLY A 56 -3.80 -2.35 -6.88
C GLY A 56 -2.41 -1.72 -6.90
N LYS A 57 -2.20 -0.58 -7.57
CA LYS A 57 -0.91 0.13 -7.60
C LYS A 57 -1.09 1.60 -7.21
N PRO A 58 -0.10 2.22 -6.53
CA PRO A 58 -0.20 3.62 -6.15
C PRO A 58 -0.43 4.53 -7.35
N THR A 59 -1.26 5.57 -7.20
CA THR A 59 -1.39 6.61 -8.22
C THR A 59 -0.03 7.27 -8.51
N PHE A 60 0.25 7.50 -9.80
CA PHE A 60 1.43 8.21 -10.25
C PHE A 60 1.09 9.19 -11.38
N GLY A 61 1.89 10.25 -11.48
CA GLY A 61 1.81 11.21 -12.58
C GLY A 61 2.78 10.82 -13.70
N VAL A 62 2.31 10.80 -14.95
CA VAL A 62 3.17 10.69 -16.13
C VAL A 62 2.99 11.94 -16.97
N VAL A 63 4.08 12.65 -17.23
CA VAL A 63 4.06 13.75 -18.20
C VAL A 63 4.19 13.16 -19.59
N ARG A 64 3.23 13.47 -20.46
CA ARG A 64 3.20 13.08 -21.87
C ARG A 64 2.87 14.28 -22.73
N ASN A 65 3.43 14.30 -23.93
CA ASN A 65 3.05 15.24 -24.96
C ASN A 65 2.10 14.53 -25.94
N TYR A 66 0.97 15.16 -26.22
CA TYR A 66 -0.01 14.67 -27.20
C TYR A 66 -0.07 15.64 -28.37
N GLU A 67 0.09 15.14 -29.58
CA GLU A 67 -0.02 15.96 -30.78
C GLU A 67 -1.48 16.38 -30.99
N LYS A 68 -1.71 17.56 -31.59
CA LYS A 68 -3.07 18.06 -31.84
C LYS A 68 -3.91 17.10 -32.70
N SER A 69 -3.28 16.32 -33.58
CA SER A 69 -3.90 15.27 -34.40
C SER A 69 -4.47 14.11 -33.57
N GLU A 70 -3.88 13.83 -32.41
CA GLU A 70 -4.27 12.77 -31.50
C GLU A 70 -5.37 13.20 -30.53
N ILE A 71 -5.69 14.50 -30.44
CA ILE A 71 -6.62 15.05 -29.47
C ILE A 71 -7.97 15.29 -30.12
N ARG A 72 -8.98 14.56 -29.66
CA ARG A 72 -10.38 14.76 -30.06
C ARG A 72 -11.06 15.87 -29.26
N GLY A 73 -10.75 15.99 -27.97
CA GLY A 73 -11.41 16.94 -27.08
C GLY A 73 -10.62 17.23 -25.81
N ILE A 74 -10.81 18.43 -25.28
CA ILE A 74 -10.20 18.89 -24.04
C ILE A 74 -11.30 19.49 -23.17
N ALA A 75 -11.42 19.00 -21.93
CA ALA A 75 -12.25 19.62 -20.91
C ALA A 75 -11.36 20.04 -19.73
N LYS A 76 -11.38 21.32 -19.36
CA LYS A 76 -10.62 21.82 -18.22
C LYS A 76 -11.40 21.59 -16.92
N ALA A 77 -10.67 21.32 -15.84
CA ALA A 77 -11.20 21.34 -14.48
C ALA A 77 -11.81 22.71 -14.17
N ASP A 78 -12.84 22.72 -13.34
CA ASP A 78 -13.47 23.97 -12.94
C ASP A 78 -12.49 24.88 -12.21
N GLN A 79 -12.60 26.18 -12.44
CA GLN A 79 -11.67 27.17 -11.85
C GLN A 79 -11.66 27.11 -10.32
N ALA A 80 -12.80 26.76 -9.70
CA ALA A 80 -12.92 26.59 -8.25
C ALA A 80 -12.11 25.39 -7.71
N VAL A 81 -11.91 24.34 -8.52
CA VAL A 81 -11.20 23.11 -8.13
C VAL A 81 -9.73 23.15 -8.55
N ARG A 82 -9.37 24.00 -9.52
CA ARG A 82 -8.01 24.14 -10.06
C ARG A 82 -6.89 24.23 -9.00
N PRO A 83 -7.02 25.02 -7.91
CA PRO A 83 -5.97 25.08 -6.88
C PRO A 83 -5.74 23.74 -6.16
N ARG A 84 -6.80 22.93 -5.98
CA ARG A 84 -6.70 21.59 -5.40
C ARG A 84 -6.02 20.62 -6.36
N LEU A 85 -6.36 20.70 -7.66
CA LEU A 85 -5.72 19.88 -8.70
C LEU A 85 -4.22 20.16 -8.80
N ILE A 86 -3.80 21.44 -8.78
CA ILE A 86 -2.38 21.83 -8.78
C ILE A 86 -1.65 21.20 -7.58
N LYS A 87 -2.20 21.36 -6.36
CA LYS A 87 -1.62 20.75 -5.16
C LYS A 87 -1.53 19.22 -5.26
N ARG A 88 -2.55 18.55 -5.82
CA ARG A 88 -2.55 17.10 -6.04
C ARG A 88 -1.42 16.69 -6.99
N VAL A 89 -1.25 17.41 -8.10
CA VAL A 89 -0.20 17.13 -9.08
C VAL A 89 1.20 17.39 -8.54
N GLU A 90 1.40 18.50 -7.82
CA GLU A 90 2.67 18.80 -7.16
C GLU A 90 3.07 17.70 -6.17
N ARG A 91 2.11 17.19 -5.39
CA ARG A 91 2.33 16.05 -4.48
C ARG A 91 2.70 14.76 -5.21
N LEU A 92 2.06 14.48 -6.35
CA LEU A 92 2.41 13.30 -7.16
C LEU A 92 3.82 13.42 -7.75
N ARG A 93 4.22 14.61 -8.20
CA ARG A 93 5.57 14.89 -8.72
C ARG A 93 6.64 14.82 -7.62
N ASN A 94 6.31 15.33 -6.44
CA ASN A 94 7.24 15.49 -5.32
C ASN A 94 6.99 14.45 -4.22
N ARG A 95 6.39 13.30 -4.53
CA ARG A 95 5.96 12.31 -3.53
C ARG A 95 7.09 11.91 -2.58
N THR A 96 8.27 11.63 -3.12
CA THR A 96 9.46 11.26 -2.34
C THR A 96 9.90 12.38 -1.40
N GLN A 97 9.75 13.64 -1.83
CA GLN A 97 10.08 14.81 -1.02
C GLN A 97 9.03 15.05 0.07
N VAL A 98 7.73 14.94 -0.23
CA VAL A 98 6.65 15.08 0.77
C VAL A 98 6.74 13.97 1.83
N GLU A 99 7.04 12.74 1.42
CA GLU A 99 7.31 11.64 2.37
C GLU A 99 8.62 11.87 3.16
N ALA A 100 9.63 12.57 2.60
CA ALA A 100 10.81 12.98 3.36
C ALA A 100 10.50 14.08 4.39
N GLU A 101 9.78 15.13 3.98
CA GLU A 101 9.36 16.23 4.86
C GLU A 101 8.48 15.72 6.01
N ASN A 102 7.51 14.83 5.73
CA ASN A 102 6.70 14.20 6.77
C ASN A 102 7.52 13.31 7.71
N ARG A 103 8.62 12.71 7.26
CA ARG A 103 9.52 11.93 8.14
C ARG A 103 10.33 12.83 9.06
N GLU A 104 10.72 14.01 8.60
CA GLU A 104 11.50 14.98 9.38
C GLU A 104 10.68 15.58 10.52
N THR A 105 9.34 15.67 10.39
CA THR A 105 8.47 16.17 11.46
C THR A 105 8.25 15.18 12.60
N ILE A 106 8.45 13.88 12.37
CA ILE A 106 8.33 12.86 13.43
C ILE A 106 9.41 13.09 14.48
N GLN A 107 9.04 13.29 15.74
CA GLN A 107 10.03 13.34 16.82
C GLN A 107 10.28 11.94 17.35
N LEU A 108 11.54 11.52 17.31
CA LEU A 108 11.96 10.25 17.92
C LEU A 108 12.64 10.52 19.25
N ARG A 109 12.25 9.74 20.26
CA ARG A 109 12.98 9.66 21.54
C ARG A 109 13.57 8.27 21.69
N SER A 110 14.66 8.17 22.44
CA SER A 110 15.20 6.87 22.82
C SER A 110 14.66 6.48 24.19
N GLU A 111 14.12 5.28 24.31
CA GLU A 111 13.60 4.75 25.57
C GLU A 111 14.17 3.34 25.81
N LYS A 112 14.36 2.99 27.10
CA LYS A 112 14.84 1.67 27.49
C LYS A 112 13.70 0.91 28.15
N LEU A 113 13.31 -0.23 27.58
CA LEU A 113 12.37 -1.18 28.18
C LEU A 113 13.13 -2.45 28.54
N GLY A 114 13.32 -2.69 29.84
CA GLY A 114 14.22 -3.73 30.33
C GLY A 114 15.66 -3.44 29.91
N ASP A 115 16.26 -4.38 29.17
CA ASP A 115 17.62 -4.26 28.63
C ASP A 115 17.68 -3.79 27.18
N VAL A 116 16.53 -3.55 26.55
CA VAL A 116 16.47 -3.19 25.14
C VAL A 116 16.16 -1.71 24.97
N ARG A 117 16.91 -1.08 24.06
CA ARG A 117 16.68 0.30 23.63
C ARG A 117 15.74 0.31 22.43
N TYR A 118 14.76 1.19 22.47
CA TYR A 118 13.81 1.46 21.40
C TYR A 118 13.94 2.91 20.93
N LEU A 119 13.67 3.12 19.65
CA LEU A 119 13.28 4.43 19.12
C LEU A 119 11.76 4.52 19.25
N VAL A 120 11.29 5.58 19.91
CA VAL A 120 9.88 5.77 20.20
C VAL A 120 9.36 6.98 19.42
N ALA A 121 8.32 6.76 18.62
CA ALA A 121 7.52 7.80 18.00
C ALA A 121 6.14 7.82 18.67
N THR A 122 5.68 9.00 19.09
CA THR A 122 4.35 9.19 19.69
C THR A 122 3.43 9.86 18.67
N GLY A 123 2.35 9.18 18.32
CA GLY A 123 1.22 9.73 17.58
C GLY A 123 0.11 10.17 18.53
N ASP A 124 -1.03 10.58 17.97
CA ASP A 124 -2.19 10.98 18.78
C ASP A 124 -2.78 9.77 19.53
N ASP A 125 -2.96 8.66 18.82
CA ASP A 125 -3.62 7.45 19.33
C ASP A 125 -2.65 6.33 19.77
N TYR A 126 -1.36 6.44 19.45
CA TYR A 126 -0.40 5.35 19.65
C TYR A 126 0.99 5.81 20.09
N ASP A 127 1.74 4.89 20.72
CA ASP A 127 3.18 4.98 20.90
C ASP A 127 3.85 3.81 20.16
N LEU A 128 4.67 4.12 19.15
CA LEU A 128 5.44 3.15 18.35
C LEU A 128 6.85 3.00 18.94
N TYR A 129 7.14 1.82 19.47
CA TYR A 129 8.43 1.37 19.97
C TYR A 129 9.11 0.50 18.90
N SER A 130 10.13 1.04 18.25
CA SER A 130 10.82 0.40 17.13
C SER A 130 12.25 0.01 17.49
N ARG A 131 12.66 -1.19 17.07
CA ARG A 131 14.07 -1.64 17.06
C ARG A 131 14.79 -1.34 15.75
N LEU A 132 14.09 -0.77 14.77
CA LEU A 132 14.68 -0.38 13.49
C LEU A 132 15.63 0.81 13.65
N ASP A 133 16.41 1.08 12.60
CA ASP A 133 17.12 2.34 12.51
C ASP A 133 16.16 3.54 12.42
N GLU A 134 16.72 4.73 12.58
CA GLU A 134 15.95 5.97 12.58
C GLU A 134 15.18 6.22 11.27
N PRO A 135 15.78 6.10 10.06
CA PRO A 135 15.06 6.28 8.81
C PRO A 135 13.85 5.37 8.64
N LEU A 136 13.99 4.07 8.95
CA LEU A 136 12.88 3.13 8.86
C LEU A 136 11.85 3.36 9.96
N THR A 137 12.27 3.67 11.19
CA THR A 137 11.35 4.00 12.28
C THR A 137 10.46 5.20 11.93
N ARG A 138 11.05 6.28 11.40
CA ARG A 138 10.28 7.45 10.93
C ARG A 138 9.31 7.07 9.81
N ARG A 139 9.76 6.25 8.84
CA ARG A 139 8.90 5.77 7.76
C ARG A 139 7.71 5.00 8.31
N MET A 140 7.92 4.07 9.24
CA MET A 140 6.84 3.28 9.86
C MET A 140 5.89 4.15 10.67
N ALA A 141 6.41 5.13 11.42
CA ALA A 141 5.58 6.09 12.16
C ALA A 141 4.68 6.90 11.23
N VAL A 142 5.22 7.46 10.14
CA VAL A 142 4.42 8.19 9.14
C VAL A 142 3.33 7.30 8.55
N ARG A 143 3.67 6.06 8.17
CA ARG A 143 2.70 5.11 7.59
C ARG A 143 1.58 4.79 8.58
N LEU A 144 1.90 4.56 9.85
CA LEU A 144 0.95 4.27 10.90
C LEU A 144 0.04 5.47 11.19
N GLU A 145 0.61 6.66 11.32
CA GLU A 145 -0.11 7.93 11.48
C GLU A 145 -1.15 8.13 10.37
N GLN A 146 -0.75 7.92 9.12
CA GLN A 146 -1.67 8.07 8.00
C GLN A 146 -2.80 7.02 8.01
N ALA A 147 -2.52 5.79 8.44
CA ALA A 147 -3.54 4.76 8.60
C ALA A 147 -4.56 5.14 9.69
N PHE A 148 -4.10 5.61 10.85
CA PHE A 148 -5.00 6.10 11.91
C PHE A 148 -5.88 7.25 11.43
N ARG A 149 -5.32 8.25 10.74
CA ARG A 149 -6.11 9.33 10.15
C ARG A 149 -7.19 8.82 9.18
N ALA A 150 -6.86 7.80 8.38
CA ALA A 150 -7.82 7.15 7.51
C ALA A 150 -8.95 6.47 8.30
N TYR A 151 -8.60 5.73 9.35
CA TYR A 151 -9.60 5.09 10.22
C TYR A 151 -10.53 6.12 10.84
N HIS A 152 -10.00 7.21 11.41
CA HIS A 152 -10.78 8.31 11.97
C HIS A 152 -11.72 8.97 10.95
N HIS A 153 -11.25 9.13 9.71
CA HIS A 153 -12.07 9.73 8.67
C HIS A 153 -13.23 8.81 8.25
N MET A 154 -12.98 7.51 8.15
CA MET A 154 -13.94 6.54 7.62
C MET A 154 -14.88 6.00 8.69
N ILE A 155 -14.38 5.79 9.91
CA ILE A 155 -15.10 5.22 11.04
C ILE A 155 -14.75 6.07 12.27
N PRO A 156 -15.42 7.21 12.50
CA PRO A 156 -15.06 8.11 13.59
C PRO A 156 -15.07 7.43 14.96
N PRO A 157 -14.13 7.80 15.86
CA PRO A 157 -14.03 7.20 17.19
C PRO A 157 -15.27 7.56 18.00
N ARG A 158 -15.74 6.60 18.81
CA ARG A 158 -16.93 6.75 19.66
C ARG A 158 -16.59 7.05 21.10
N LYS A 159 -15.39 6.63 21.53
CA LYS A 159 -14.86 6.88 22.87
C LYS A 159 -13.50 7.56 22.74
N ALA A 160 -13.27 8.60 23.54
CA ALA A 160 -11.92 9.08 23.78
C ALA A 160 -11.19 8.00 24.59
N SER A 161 -10.05 7.53 24.10
CA SER A 161 -9.22 6.62 24.88
C SER A 161 -8.29 7.44 25.77
N GLU A 162 -8.32 7.18 27.08
CA GLU A 162 -7.38 7.79 28.02
C GLU A 162 -5.95 7.21 27.88
N THR A 163 -5.83 6.01 27.30
CA THR A 163 -4.53 5.36 27.09
C THR A 163 -4.28 5.08 25.61
N ARG A 164 -3.05 5.37 25.18
CA ARG A 164 -2.59 5.12 23.81
C ARG A 164 -2.36 3.64 23.57
N LEU A 165 -2.58 3.22 22.33
CA LEU A 165 -2.18 1.92 21.82
C LEU A 165 -0.65 1.83 21.81
N ARG A 166 -0.10 0.70 22.27
CA ARG A 166 1.33 0.44 22.13
C ARG A 166 1.58 -0.38 20.87
N VAL A 167 2.60 -0.01 20.09
CA VAL A 167 3.05 -0.78 18.93
C VAL A 167 4.52 -1.14 19.12
N LEU A 168 4.85 -2.42 19.18
CA LEU A 168 6.23 -2.92 19.24
C LEU A 168 6.63 -3.49 17.88
N LEU A 169 7.65 -2.88 17.25
CA LEU A 169 8.18 -3.29 15.97
C LEU A 169 9.57 -3.92 16.13
N PHE A 170 9.65 -5.20 15.83
CA PHE A 170 10.87 -6.02 15.91
C PHE A 170 11.58 -6.07 14.56
N ASP A 171 12.90 -5.95 14.59
CA ASP A 171 13.80 -6.03 13.44
C ASP A 171 14.38 -7.44 13.22
N ASP A 172 14.11 -8.38 14.15
CA ASP A 172 14.49 -9.79 14.11
C ASP A 172 13.30 -10.69 14.51
N VAL A 173 13.00 -11.68 13.65
CA VAL A 173 11.86 -12.59 13.83
C VAL A 173 12.02 -13.51 15.05
N ARG A 174 13.25 -13.84 15.46
CA ARG A 174 13.49 -14.67 16.64
C ARG A 174 13.20 -13.90 17.91
N GLU A 175 13.62 -12.64 17.98
CA GLU A 175 13.32 -11.79 19.13
C GLU A 175 11.81 -11.56 19.30
N TYR A 176 11.09 -11.44 18.19
CA TYR A 176 9.62 -11.45 18.20
C TYR A 176 9.07 -12.76 18.74
N SER A 177 9.54 -13.90 18.23
CA SER A 177 9.10 -15.23 18.67
C SER A 177 9.37 -15.49 20.14
N ASP A 178 10.53 -15.04 20.64
CA ASP A 178 10.91 -15.17 22.05
C ASP A 178 9.98 -14.30 22.91
N TYR A 179 9.69 -13.07 22.46
CA TYR A 179 8.78 -12.17 23.16
C TYR A 179 7.35 -12.72 23.20
N THR A 180 6.80 -13.20 22.08
CA THR A 180 5.44 -13.78 22.05
C THR A 180 5.35 -15.06 22.89
N ALA A 181 6.41 -15.88 22.92
CA ALA A 181 6.48 -17.03 23.81
C ALA A 181 6.39 -16.63 25.30
N THR A 182 6.98 -15.49 25.71
CA THR A 182 6.84 -14.99 27.09
C THR A 182 5.41 -14.57 27.45
N LEU A 183 4.60 -14.23 26.44
CA LEU A 183 3.18 -13.90 26.59
C LEU A 183 2.28 -15.16 26.56
N GLY A 184 2.88 -16.36 26.52
CA GLY A 184 2.16 -17.62 26.38
C GLY A 184 1.56 -17.83 25.00
N ALA A 185 1.97 -17.03 24.01
CA ALA A 185 1.43 -17.03 22.67
C ALA A 185 2.43 -17.71 21.72
N ALA A 186 2.21 -18.98 21.38
CA ALA A 186 2.98 -19.69 20.36
C ALA A 186 2.51 -19.28 18.95
N VAL A 187 2.68 -18.00 18.62
CA VAL A 187 2.10 -17.41 17.41
C VAL A 187 3.08 -17.51 16.24
N ARG A 188 2.64 -18.15 15.16
CA ARG A 188 3.37 -18.17 13.87
C ARG A 188 3.09 -16.94 13.00
N ASN A 189 2.09 -16.13 13.35
CA ASN A 189 1.77 -14.91 12.64
C ASN A 189 2.87 -13.88 12.91
N PRO A 190 3.48 -13.25 11.89
CA PRO A 190 4.49 -12.21 12.09
C PRO A 190 3.95 -10.88 12.64
N ALA A 191 2.63 -10.74 12.79
CA ALA A 191 2.00 -9.62 13.48
C ALA A 191 0.80 -10.11 14.31
N ILE A 192 0.54 -9.49 15.46
CA ILE A 192 -0.65 -9.73 16.28
C ILE A 192 -1.07 -8.48 17.06
N PHE A 193 -2.37 -8.34 17.25
CA PHE A 193 -2.95 -7.44 18.24
C PHE A 193 -3.40 -8.20 19.50
N LEU A 194 -3.05 -7.65 20.67
CA LEU A 194 -3.41 -8.12 22.00
C LEU A 194 -4.32 -7.08 22.68
N PRO A 195 -5.65 -7.30 22.71
CA PRO A 195 -6.61 -6.32 23.23
C PRO A 195 -6.43 -5.97 24.70
N GLN A 196 -6.13 -6.97 25.53
CA GLN A 196 -6.00 -6.79 26.98
C GLN A 196 -4.90 -5.80 27.34
N ASP A 197 -3.81 -5.81 26.57
CA ASP A 197 -2.65 -4.94 26.75
C ASP A 197 -2.67 -3.71 25.85
N ARG A 198 -3.67 -3.59 24.96
CA ARG A 198 -3.71 -2.61 23.87
C ARG A 198 -2.36 -2.56 23.15
N LEU A 199 -1.92 -3.74 22.71
CA LEU A 199 -0.56 -3.94 22.22
C LEU A 199 -0.57 -4.60 20.84
N ILE A 200 0.04 -3.94 19.87
CA ILE A 200 0.37 -4.55 18.58
C ILE A 200 1.83 -4.98 18.60
N LEU A 201 2.08 -6.21 18.19
CA LEU A 201 3.42 -6.73 17.95
C LEU A 201 3.57 -6.99 16.45
N VAL A 202 4.61 -6.45 15.83
CA VAL A 202 4.92 -6.70 14.41
C VAL A 202 6.38 -7.05 14.26
N SER A 203 6.69 -8.01 13.40
CA SER A 203 8.06 -8.41 13.08
C SER A 203 8.33 -8.50 11.60
N ALA A 204 9.56 -8.16 11.26
CA ALA A 204 10.17 -8.47 9.98
C ALA A 204 11.68 -8.59 10.13
N ASP A 205 12.33 -9.22 9.16
CA ASP A 205 13.75 -9.56 9.21
C ASP A 205 14.64 -8.42 8.65
N PHE A 206 14.37 -7.21 9.10
CA PHE A 206 15.07 -6.01 8.63
C PHE A 206 16.56 -6.06 8.97
N ARG A 207 16.90 -6.57 10.16
CA ARG A 207 18.29 -6.67 10.61
C ARG A 207 19.13 -7.50 9.63
N ARG A 208 18.65 -8.68 9.22
CA ARG A 208 19.37 -9.52 8.25
C ARG A 208 19.48 -8.83 6.90
N LEU A 209 18.40 -8.24 6.39
CA LEU A 209 18.40 -7.57 5.08
C LEU A 209 19.38 -6.40 5.05
N GLN A 210 19.41 -5.58 6.09
CA GLN A 210 20.34 -4.45 6.21
C GLN A 210 21.80 -4.92 6.33
N GLN A 211 22.06 -5.98 7.09
CA GLN A 211 23.40 -6.57 7.19
C GLN A 211 23.88 -7.13 5.84
N GLN A 212 22.99 -7.80 5.10
CA GLN A 212 23.29 -8.31 3.76
C GLN A 212 23.60 -7.18 2.79
N ALA A 213 22.77 -6.13 2.75
CA ALA A 213 22.99 -4.97 1.91
C ALA A 213 24.30 -4.25 2.23
N LYS A 214 24.61 -4.07 3.53
CA LYS A 214 25.86 -3.45 3.99
C LYS A 214 27.10 -4.28 3.61
N ALA A 215 27.04 -5.60 3.79
CA ALA A 215 28.14 -6.49 3.43
C ALA A 215 28.38 -6.50 1.91
N ALA A 216 27.30 -6.54 1.12
CA ALA A 216 27.37 -6.43 -0.34
C ALA A 216 27.97 -5.09 -0.79
N GLY A 217 27.51 -3.97 -0.22
CA GLY A 217 28.04 -2.64 -0.54
C GLY A 217 29.53 -2.49 -0.24
N ALA A 218 30.01 -3.03 0.89
CA ALA A 218 31.43 -3.02 1.22
C ALA A 218 32.28 -3.84 0.22
N GLU A 219 31.77 -4.99 -0.22
CA GLU A 219 32.43 -5.81 -1.23
C GLU A 219 32.42 -5.14 -2.61
N HIS A 220 31.29 -4.55 -3.02
CA HIS A 220 31.19 -3.82 -4.27
C HIS A 220 32.15 -2.63 -4.32
N GLN A 221 32.28 -1.89 -3.21
CA GLN A 221 33.23 -0.78 -3.14
C GLN A 221 34.67 -1.27 -3.35
N ARG A 222 35.06 -2.39 -2.72
CA ARG A 222 36.39 -3.00 -2.95
C ARG A 222 36.60 -3.37 -4.42
N GLN A 223 35.59 -3.93 -5.07
CA GLN A 223 35.68 -4.29 -6.49
C GLN A 223 35.81 -3.05 -7.39
N LEU A 224 35.06 -1.98 -7.09
CA LEU A 224 35.16 -0.72 -7.82
C LEU A 224 36.54 -0.07 -7.65
N ASP A 225 37.06 -0.06 -6.43
CA ASP A 225 38.40 0.46 -6.12
C ASP A 225 39.47 -0.34 -6.87
N TRP A 226 39.36 -1.67 -6.89
CA TRP A 226 40.26 -2.55 -7.66
C TRP A 226 40.21 -2.29 -9.17
N TRP A 227 39.01 -2.10 -9.74
CA TRP A 227 38.87 -1.74 -11.15
C TRP A 227 39.45 -0.36 -11.47
N GLU A 228 39.34 0.60 -10.55
CA GLU A 228 39.94 1.91 -10.69
C GLU A 228 41.48 1.86 -10.61
N GLU A 229 42.03 1.04 -9.71
CA GLU A 229 43.46 0.78 -9.64
C GLU A 229 43.98 0.16 -10.94
N LEU A 230 43.35 -0.93 -11.41
CA LEU A 230 43.71 -1.53 -12.69
C LEU A 230 43.60 -0.56 -13.86
N ARG A 231 42.60 0.32 -13.86
CA ARG A 231 42.43 1.35 -14.89
C ARG A 231 43.59 2.35 -14.89
N ARG A 232 44.10 2.71 -13.70
CA ARG A 232 45.27 3.60 -13.56
C ARG A 232 46.56 2.92 -14.03
N GLU A 233 46.72 1.63 -13.77
CA GLU A 233 47.89 0.85 -14.17
C GLU A 233 47.87 0.41 -15.64
N LEU A 234 46.70 0.38 -16.27
CA LEU A 234 46.51 -0.16 -17.62
C LEU A 234 47.46 0.46 -18.66
N PRO A 235 47.70 1.79 -18.73
CA PRO A 235 48.63 2.36 -19.70
C PRO A 235 50.04 1.78 -19.57
N ALA A 236 50.61 1.77 -18.36
CA ALA A 236 51.94 1.23 -18.11
C ALA A 236 52.05 -0.27 -18.43
N ARG A 237 51.00 -1.05 -18.11
CA ARG A 237 50.94 -2.47 -18.46
C ARG A 237 50.87 -2.71 -19.97
N LEU A 238 50.11 -1.89 -20.69
CA LEU A 238 50.02 -1.97 -22.15
C LEU A 238 51.34 -1.55 -22.82
N ASP A 239 52.04 -0.56 -22.29
CA ASP A 239 53.34 -0.13 -22.80
C ASP A 239 54.41 -1.21 -22.58
N ALA A 240 54.50 -1.79 -21.38
CA ALA A 240 55.39 -2.91 -21.11
C ALA A 240 55.12 -4.11 -22.03
N TYR A 241 53.83 -4.43 -22.24
CA TYR A 241 53.44 -5.50 -23.15
C TYR A 241 53.78 -5.19 -24.63
N ARG A 242 53.68 -3.93 -25.05
CA ARG A 242 54.14 -3.48 -26.37
C ARG A 242 55.65 -3.69 -26.54
N GLU A 243 56.46 -3.42 -25.51
CA GLU A 243 57.90 -3.67 -25.53
C GLU A 243 58.21 -5.17 -25.66
N GLU A 244 57.49 -6.03 -24.94
CA GLU A 244 57.63 -7.49 -25.04
C GLU A 244 57.35 -8.01 -26.45
N LEU A 245 56.26 -7.57 -27.09
CA LEU A 245 55.93 -7.96 -28.45
C LEU A 245 56.95 -7.44 -29.47
N THR A 246 57.47 -6.24 -29.26
CA THR A 246 58.52 -5.65 -30.10
C THR A 246 59.81 -6.49 -30.01
N ALA A 247 60.20 -6.91 -28.80
CA ALA A 247 61.36 -7.78 -28.58
C ALA A 247 61.18 -9.16 -29.25
N ALA A 248 59.94 -9.66 -29.31
CA ALA A 248 59.57 -10.87 -30.04
C ALA A 248 59.51 -10.70 -31.57
N LYS A 249 59.80 -9.49 -32.10
CA LYS A 249 59.79 -9.14 -33.53
C LYS A 249 58.43 -9.29 -34.20
N ILE A 250 57.35 -9.09 -33.45
CA ILE A 250 55.99 -9.03 -34.00
C ILE A 250 55.84 -7.74 -34.84
N PRO A 251 55.16 -7.79 -36.01
CA PRO A 251 54.89 -6.60 -36.83
C PRO A 251 54.14 -5.49 -36.07
N ALA A 252 54.47 -4.24 -36.33
CA ALA A 252 53.92 -3.10 -35.57
C ALA A 252 52.39 -2.96 -35.69
N ASP A 253 51.82 -3.33 -36.83
CA ASP A 253 50.37 -3.36 -37.06
C ASP A 253 49.67 -4.45 -36.23
N GLU A 254 50.28 -5.64 -36.12
CA GLU A 254 49.79 -6.71 -35.25
C GLU A 254 49.86 -6.32 -33.77
N ILE A 255 50.94 -5.62 -33.36
CA ILE A 255 51.08 -5.10 -31.99
C ILE A 255 49.95 -4.13 -31.64
N GLU A 256 49.66 -3.14 -32.49
CA GLU A 256 48.61 -2.15 -32.20
C GLU A 256 47.21 -2.76 -32.20
N GLN A 257 46.93 -3.73 -33.09
CA GLN A 257 45.69 -4.50 -33.05
C GLN A 257 45.52 -5.24 -31.72
N GLU A 258 46.57 -5.92 -31.25
CA GLU A 258 46.53 -6.70 -30.03
C GLU A 258 46.38 -5.81 -28.77
N ILE A 259 47.02 -4.64 -28.74
CA ILE A 259 46.84 -3.63 -27.69
C ILE A 259 45.40 -3.08 -27.70
N ALA A 260 44.83 -2.82 -28.87
CA ALA A 260 43.46 -2.37 -29.00
C ALA A 260 42.46 -3.43 -28.47
N VAL A 261 42.65 -4.70 -28.82
CA VAL A 261 41.84 -5.83 -28.34
C VAL A 261 41.91 -5.96 -26.81
N ARG A 262 43.10 -5.88 -26.22
CA ARG A 262 43.26 -5.93 -24.75
C ARG A 262 42.57 -4.76 -24.06
N ARG A 263 42.72 -3.54 -24.60
CA ARG A 263 42.08 -2.34 -24.06
C ARG A 263 40.57 -2.46 -24.08
N GLU A 264 40.01 -2.97 -25.18
CA GLU A 264 38.57 -3.16 -25.32
C GLU A 264 38.06 -4.28 -24.42
N THR A 265 38.82 -5.37 -24.29
CA THR A 265 38.50 -6.47 -23.36
C THR A 265 38.45 -5.96 -21.92
N PHE A 266 39.42 -5.15 -21.49
CA PHE A 266 39.42 -4.52 -20.16
C PHE A 266 38.19 -3.63 -19.95
N ARG A 267 37.88 -2.76 -20.92
CA ARG A 267 36.71 -1.87 -20.86
C ARG A 267 35.41 -2.66 -20.69
N ARG A 268 35.23 -3.70 -21.50
CA ARG A 268 34.06 -4.58 -21.43
C ARG A 268 33.98 -5.29 -20.08
N GLN A 269 35.05 -5.90 -19.59
CA GLN A 269 35.05 -6.59 -18.29
C GLN A 269 34.72 -5.66 -17.12
N ARG A 270 35.29 -4.45 -17.11
CA ARG A 270 34.97 -3.42 -16.10
C ARG A 270 33.50 -3.00 -16.18
N GLN A 271 33.00 -2.77 -17.39
CA GLN A 271 31.60 -2.39 -17.61
C GLN A 271 30.65 -3.52 -17.15
N ASP A 272 30.95 -4.77 -17.49
CA ASP A 272 30.19 -5.95 -17.07
C ASP A 272 30.18 -6.11 -15.55
N ALA A 273 31.29 -5.81 -14.87
CA ALA A 273 31.35 -5.79 -13.40
C ALA A 273 30.47 -4.69 -12.80
N ILE A 274 30.53 -3.45 -13.32
CA ILE A 274 29.70 -2.33 -12.84
C ILE A 274 28.21 -2.63 -13.04
N VAL A 275 27.83 -3.21 -14.18
CA VAL A 275 26.44 -3.60 -14.45
C VAL A 275 25.96 -4.65 -13.44
N ARG A 276 26.79 -5.66 -13.14
CA ARG A 276 26.47 -6.68 -12.14
C ARG A 276 26.32 -6.10 -10.73
N ILE A 277 27.23 -5.23 -10.31
CA ILE A 277 27.17 -4.53 -9.02
C ILE A 277 25.83 -3.79 -8.88
N LYS A 278 25.48 -2.97 -9.87
CA LYS A 278 24.22 -2.20 -9.87
C LYS A 278 22.98 -3.10 -9.84
N ALA A 279 23.02 -4.24 -10.53
CA ALA A 279 21.92 -5.19 -10.52
C ALA A 279 21.70 -5.82 -9.13
N VAL A 280 22.80 -6.17 -8.43
CA VAL A 280 22.73 -6.72 -7.07
C VAL A 280 22.27 -5.66 -6.07
N GLU A 281 22.77 -4.42 -6.16
CA GLU A 281 22.33 -3.30 -5.32
C GLU A 281 20.82 -3.08 -5.46
N ARG A 282 20.33 -3.00 -6.69
CA ARG A 282 18.89 -2.88 -6.95
C ARG A 282 18.09 -4.06 -6.38
N ALA A 283 18.58 -5.29 -6.51
CA ALA A 283 17.90 -6.45 -5.95
C ALA A 283 17.83 -6.44 -4.41
N ASN A 284 18.87 -5.90 -3.75
CA ASN A 284 18.88 -5.71 -2.31
C ASN A 284 17.89 -4.62 -1.88
N ASP A 285 17.89 -3.48 -2.56
CA ASP A 285 16.96 -2.38 -2.32
C ASP A 285 15.51 -2.85 -2.52
N ASP A 286 15.22 -3.53 -3.63
CA ASP A 286 13.91 -4.10 -3.93
C ASP A 286 13.46 -5.10 -2.85
N SER A 287 14.40 -5.83 -2.23
CA SER A 287 14.09 -6.80 -1.16
C SER A 287 13.80 -6.11 0.16
N LEU A 288 14.51 -5.03 0.47
CA LEU A 288 14.23 -4.20 1.64
C LEU A 288 12.88 -3.49 1.50
N GLU A 289 12.60 -2.90 0.34
CA GLU A 289 11.33 -2.24 0.05
C GLU A 289 10.15 -3.22 0.14
N ARG A 290 10.29 -4.44 -0.41
CA ARG A 290 9.27 -5.49 -0.24
C ARG A 290 9.03 -5.83 1.23
N ALA A 291 10.08 -5.96 2.04
CA ALA A 291 9.92 -6.23 3.47
C ALA A 291 9.23 -5.07 4.20
N VAL A 292 9.53 -3.82 3.82
CA VAL A 292 8.85 -2.64 4.34
C VAL A 292 7.37 -2.64 4.00
N ASP A 293 7.02 -2.90 2.74
CA ASP A 293 5.63 -2.92 2.29
C ASP A 293 4.83 -4.04 2.97
N ASP A 294 5.38 -5.25 3.04
CA ASP A 294 4.74 -6.39 3.72
C ASP A 294 4.50 -6.11 5.22
N THR A 295 5.48 -5.50 5.88
CA THR A 295 5.36 -5.11 7.30
C THR A 295 4.30 -4.04 7.49
N THR A 296 4.28 -3.05 6.59
CA THR A 296 3.31 -1.94 6.64
C THR A 296 1.89 -2.46 6.47
N ARG A 297 1.65 -3.37 5.51
CA ARG A 297 0.35 -4.00 5.31
C ARG A 297 -0.13 -4.74 6.55
N ARG A 298 0.72 -5.57 7.16
CA ARG A 298 0.39 -6.29 8.40
C ARG A 298 0.13 -5.33 9.55
N LEU A 299 0.92 -4.27 9.65
CA LEU A 299 0.70 -3.24 10.64
C LEU A 299 -0.66 -2.57 10.44
N TYR A 300 -1.10 -2.28 9.22
CA TYR A 300 -2.44 -1.74 8.95
C TYR A 300 -3.55 -2.71 9.31
N HIS A 301 -3.35 -4.00 9.06
CA HIS A 301 -4.29 -5.04 9.44
C HIS A 301 -4.51 -5.05 10.97
N GLU A 302 -3.43 -5.21 11.74
CA GLU A 302 -3.50 -5.25 13.20
C GLU A 302 -3.90 -3.91 13.82
N ALA A 303 -3.47 -2.78 13.21
CA ALA A 303 -3.85 -1.44 13.66
C ALA A 303 -5.34 -1.18 13.47
N PHE A 304 -5.96 -1.74 12.42
CA PHE A 304 -7.41 -1.66 12.25
C PHE A 304 -8.14 -2.42 13.36
N HIS A 305 -7.73 -3.64 13.69
CA HIS A 305 -8.32 -4.39 14.80
C HIS A 305 -8.20 -3.63 16.12
N ALA A 306 -7.01 -3.09 16.40
CA ALA A 306 -6.78 -2.28 17.58
C ALA A 306 -7.64 -1.02 17.59
N TYR A 307 -7.76 -0.35 16.44
CA TYR A 307 -8.57 0.84 16.30
C TYR A 307 -10.05 0.55 16.61
N LEU A 308 -10.58 -0.50 15.99
CA LEU A 308 -11.97 -0.90 16.16
C LEU A 308 -12.27 -1.25 17.62
N GLU A 309 -11.43 -2.07 18.25
CA GLU A 309 -11.61 -2.50 19.64
C GLU A 309 -11.42 -1.35 20.65
N CYS A 310 -10.40 -0.52 20.47
CA CYS A 310 -10.04 0.47 21.49
C CYS A 310 -10.84 1.77 21.39
N PHE A 311 -11.31 2.15 20.20
CA PHE A 311 -11.86 3.49 19.95
C PHE A 311 -13.30 3.49 19.42
N VAL A 312 -13.76 2.39 18.79
CA VAL A 312 -15.06 2.36 18.11
C VAL A 312 -16.05 1.40 18.78
N PHE A 313 -15.78 0.10 18.75
CA PHE A 313 -16.66 -0.97 19.22
C PHE A 313 -15.91 -1.95 20.14
N PRO A 314 -15.70 -1.59 21.42
CA PRO A 314 -15.10 -2.50 22.38
C PRO A 314 -15.92 -3.79 22.52
N VAL A 315 -15.26 -4.94 22.52
CA VAL A 315 -15.91 -6.27 22.61
C VAL A 315 -16.73 -6.45 23.89
N ALA A 316 -16.46 -5.66 24.93
CA ALA A 316 -17.25 -5.65 26.16
C ALA A 316 -18.69 -5.13 25.95
N ASP A 317 -18.90 -4.26 24.95
CA ASP A 317 -20.17 -3.58 24.70
C ASP A 317 -20.83 -4.01 23.37
N TYR A 318 -20.07 -4.64 22.46
CA TYR A 318 -20.49 -4.95 21.09
C TYR A 318 -20.14 -6.39 20.70
N ASP A 319 -20.95 -7.00 19.82
CA ASP A 319 -20.69 -8.30 19.20
C ASP A 319 -20.22 -8.08 17.76
N VAL A 320 -18.92 -7.77 17.61
CA VAL A 320 -18.25 -7.63 16.31
C VAL A 320 -17.99 -9.02 15.73
N PRO A 321 -18.63 -9.41 14.60
CA PRO A 321 -18.37 -10.70 13.96
C PRO A 321 -16.92 -10.80 13.46
N ILE A 322 -16.26 -11.94 13.65
CA ILE A 322 -14.89 -12.18 13.17
C ILE A 322 -14.81 -11.98 11.67
N TRP A 323 -15.76 -12.49 10.88
CA TRP A 323 -15.71 -12.30 9.41
C TRP A 323 -15.75 -10.82 9.01
N LEU A 324 -16.52 -10.01 9.76
CA LEU A 324 -16.65 -8.59 9.47
C LEU A 324 -15.37 -7.87 9.89
N ASN A 325 -14.86 -8.16 11.08
CA ASN A 325 -13.63 -7.55 11.60
C ASN A 325 -12.44 -7.83 10.68
N GLU A 326 -12.23 -9.10 10.31
CA GLU A 326 -11.14 -9.54 9.44
C GLU A 326 -11.35 -9.07 7.99
N GLY A 327 -12.59 -9.11 7.49
CA GLY A 327 -12.93 -8.61 6.15
C GLY A 327 -12.65 -7.11 6.01
N LEU A 328 -13.01 -6.31 7.02
CA LEU A 328 -12.68 -4.88 7.07
C LEU A 328 -11.17 -4.66 7.24
N ALA A 329 -10.50 -5.41 8.12
CA ALA A 329 -9.04 -5.34 8.27
C ALA A 329 -8.31 -5.62 6.95
N GLN A 330 -8.79 -6.59 6.16
CA GLN A 330 -8.27 -6.89 4.83
C GLN A 330 -8.45 -5.74 3.82
N LEU A 331 -9.49 -4.90 3.95
CA LEU A 331 -9.63 -3.69 3.12
C LEU A 331 -8.51 -2.69 3.43
N PHE A 332 -8.21 -2.46 4.70
CA PHE A 332 -7.17 -1.53 5.13
C PHE A 332 -5.76 -2.10 4.96
N GLU A 333 -5.57 -3.41 5.09
CA GLU A 333 -4.30 -4.09 4.82
C GLU A 333 -3.78 -3.76 3.41
N HIS A 334 -4.68 -3.70 2.43
CA HIS A 334 -4.36 -3.41 1.04
C HIS A 334 -4.53 -1.94 0.68
N GLY A 335 -4.80 -1.09 1.67
CA GLY A 335 -5.01 0.32 1.46
C GLY A 335 -3.74 1.00 0.95
N GLN A 336 -3.93 1.93 0.02
CA GLN A 336 -2.85 2.63 -0.64
C GLN A 336 -2.77 4.07 -0.18
N LEU A 337 -1.56 4.50 0.15
CA LEU A 337 -1.29 5.88 0.48
C LEU A 337 -1.01 6.71 -0.78
N GLU A 338 -1.77 7.79 -0.91
CA GLU A 338 -1.70 8.78 -1.97
C GLU A 338 -1.58 10.18 -1.37
N GLY A 339 -0.35 10.59 -1.07
CA GLY A 339 -0.10 11.85 -0.34
C GLY A 339 -0.68 11.75 1.08
N ASP A 340 -1.76 12.51 1.33
CA ASP A 340 -2.48 12.49 2.62
C ASP A 340 -3.75 11.63 2.58
N ALA A 341 -4.10 11.07 1.42
CA ALA A 341 -5.29 10.24 1.26
C ALA A 341 -4.94 8.76 1.37
N PHE A 342 -5.76 8.01 2.08
CA PHE A 342 -5.68 6.56 2.17
C PHE A 342 -6.82 5.95 1.37
N ARG A 343 -6.48 5.15 0.38
CA ARG A 343 -7.42 4.56 -0.57
C ARG A 343 -7.62 3.09 -0.30
N ILE A 344 -8.86 2.68 -0.10
CA ILE A 344 -9.26 1.27 0.04
C ILE A 344 -10.12 0.78 -1.13
N ASP A 345 -10.36 1.64 -2.13
CA ASP A 345 -11.22 1.43 -3.29
C ASP A 345 -10.54 0.66 -4.43
N ALA A 346 -9.34 0.12 -4.20
CA ALA A 346 -8.61 -0.71 -5.16
C ALA A 346 -8.53 -2.16 -4.68
N PRO A 347 -9.31 -3.09 -5.28
CA PRO A 347 -9.32 -4.47 -4.83
C PRO A 347 -7.99 -5.16 -5.22
N PRO A 348 -7.32 -5.86 -4.29
CA PRO A 348 -6.08 -6.55 -4.59
C PRO A 348 -6.35 -7.77 -5.47
N ALA A 349 -5.58 -7.88 -6.56
CA ALA A 349 -5.80 -8.90 -7.59
C ALA A 349 -5.74 -10.33 -7.04
N GLU A 350 -4.89 -10.58 -6.05
CA GLU A 350 -4.73 -11.90 -5.40
C GLU A 350 -5.98 -12.30 -4.61
N LEU A 351 -6.57 -11.40 -3.81
CA LEU A 351 -7.81 -11.71 -3.08
C LEU A 351 -8.99 -11.87 -4.04
N VAL A 352 -9.07 -11.06 -5.11
CA VAL A 352 -10.11 -11.22 -6.13
C VAL A 352 -10.00 -12.60 -6.79
N ALA A 353 -8.79 -13.01 -7.16
CA ALA A 353 -8.55 -14.31 -7.78
C ALA A 353 -8.91 -15.46 -6.82
N GLU A 354 -8.50 -15.38 -5.54
CA GLU A 354 -8.83 -16.41 -4.56
C GLU A 354 -10.34 -16.44 -4.25
N LEU A 355 -11.01 -15.29 -4.15
CA LEU A 355 -12.47 -15.20 -4.00
C LEU A 355 -13.18 -15.87 -5.17
N LYS A 356 -12.81 -15.53 -6.41
CA LYS A 356 -13.40 -16.13 -7.62
C LYS A 356 -13.20 -17.65 -7.66
N LYS A 357 -11.98 -18.10 -7.38
CA LYS A 357 -11.65 -19.53 -7.30
C LYS A 357 -12.48 -20.22 -6.21
N ARG A 358 -12.63 -19.58 -5.05
CA ARG A 358 -13.40 -20.11 -3.93
C ARG A 358 -14.89 -20.23 -4.27
N LEU A 359 -15.47 -19.20 -4.87
CA LEU A 359 -16.88 -19.20 -5.29
C LEU A 359 -17.13 -20.21 -6.42
N ALA A 360 -16.17 -20.41 -7.33
CA ALA A 360 -16.27 -21.41 -8.39
C ALA A 360 -16.11 -22.86 -7.90
N SER A 361 -15.53 -23.06 -6.70
CA SER A 361 -15.29 -24.40 -6.15
C SER A 361 -16.55 -25.11 -5.65
N THR A 362 -17.66 -24.38 -5.43
CA THR A 362 -18.91 -24.96 -4.94
C THR A 362 -20.13 -24.07 -5.21
N ASP A 363 -21.25 -24.72 -5.53
CA ASP A 363 -22.57 -24.07 -5.65
C ASP A 363 -23.32 -23.95 -4.32
N ARG A 364 -22.75 -24.45 -3.21
CA ARG A 364 -23.35 -24.34 -1.87
C ARG A 364 -23.38 -22.89 -1.40
N LEU A 365 -24.40 -22.52 -0.60
CA LEU A 365 -24.47 -21.21 0.06
C LEU A 365 -23.37 -21.08 1.11
N LEU A 366 -22.34 -20.29 0.80
CA LEU A 366 -21.13 -20.11 1.60
C LEU A 366 -21.29 -19.00 2.65
N LEU A 367 -22.20 -18.04 2.44
CA LEU A 367 -22.38 -16.94 3.38
C LEU A 367 -23.03 -17.42 4.68
N ALA A 368 -24.02 -18.32 4.60
CA ALA A 368 -24.60 -18.91 5.81
C ALA A 368 -23.51 -19.62 6.65
N GLU A 369 -22.65 -20.41 6.00
CA GLU A 369 -21.53 -21.08 6.69
C GLU A 369 -20.54 -20.07 7.29
N LEU A 370 -20.24 -18.96 6.60
CA LEU A 370 -19.37 -17.91 7.11
C LEU A 370 -19.93 -17.27 8.38
N LEU A 371 -21.24 -16.99 8.42
CA LEU A 371 -21.92 -16.38 9.57
C LEU A 371 -22.03 -17.34 10.76
N ASP A 372 -22.22 -18.64 10.51
CA ASP A 372 -22.41 -19.66 11.55
C ASP A 372 -21.09 -20.12 12.20
N ARG A 373 -20.00 -20.19 11.42
CA ARG A 373 -18.65 -20.61 11.90
C ARG A 373 -18.01 -19.64 12.88
N ASP A 374 -18.49 -18.41 12.92
CA ASP A 374 -17.98 -17.30 13.72
C ASP A 374 -18.33 -17.45 15.24
N SER A 375 -19.01 -18.53 15.64
CA SER A 375 -19.51 -18.75 17.01
C SER A 375 -18.45 -19.17 18.06
N ALA A 376 -17.20 -19.44 17.66
CA ALA A 376 -16.12 -19.78 18.59
C ALA A 376 -15.46 -18.51 19.13
N ALA A 377 -15.53 -18.33 20.46
CA ALA A 377 -15.06 -17.15 21.19
C ALA A 377 -13.66 -16.66 20.77
N PHE A 378 -13.56 -15.33 20.73
CA PHE A 378 -12.37 -14.50 20.51
C PHE A 378 -11.25 -14.82 21.51
N VAL A 379 -10.51 -15.90 21.28
CA VAL A 379 -9.27 -16.20 21.97
C VAL A 379 -8.12 -15.95 21.00
N LEU A 380 -7.79 -14.66 20.86
CA LEU A 380 -6.65 -14.11 20.12
C LEU A 380 -5.27 -14.61 20.60
N THR A 381 -5.22 -15.47 21.62
CA THR A 381 -3.96 -16.00 22.19
C THR A 381 -3.50 -17.31 21.54
N THR A 382 -4.34 -17.93 20.72
CA THR A 382 -3.94 -19.08 19.90
C THR A 382 -4.14 -18.69 18.45
N SER A 383 -3.14 -18.89 17.60
CA SER A 383 -3.26 -18.70 16.16
C SER A 383 -3.86 -19.93 15.47
N PRO A 384 -5.20 -20.02 15.27
CA PRO A 384 -5.73 -20.81 14.17
C PRO A 384 -6.68 -20.02 13.26
N HIS A 385 -6.74 -18.68 13.32
CA HIS A 385 -7.67 -17.91 12.47
C HIS A 385 -7.48 -18.20 10.97
N ARG A 386 -6.25 -18.47 10.51
CA ARG A 386 -5.95 -18.85 9.12
C ARG A 386 -6.47 -20.21 8.67
N GLU A 387 -6.69 -21.16 9.57
CA GLU A 387 -7.16 -22.50 9.19
C GLU A 387 -8.69 -22.59 9.17
N GLN A 388 -9.39 -21.65 9.81
CA GLN A 388 -10.86 -21.69 9.96
C GLN A 388 -11.60 -20.57 9.23
N LEU A 389 -10.98 -19.41 9.01
CA LEU A 389 -11.60 -18.27 8.35
C LEU A 389 -11.26 -18.21 6.86
N ASP A 390 -12.29 -18.08 6.03
CA ASP A 390 -12.13 -17.83 4.61
C ASP A 390 -11.98 -16.33 4.36
N TYR A 391 -10.73 -15.84 4.47
CA TYR A 391 -10.37 -14.43 4.31
C TYR A 391 -10.86 -13.83 3.00
N ALA A 392 -10.85 -14.59 1.90
CA ALA A 392 -11.29 -14.10 0.60
C ALA A 392 -12.82 -13.86 0.60
N LEU A 393 -13.61 -14.78 1.18
CA LEU A 393 -15.06 -14.59 1.35
C LEU A 393 -15.37 -13.40 2.28
N ALA A 394 -14.68 -13.32 3.43
CA ALA A 394 -14.84 -12.25 4.40
C ALA A 394 -14.55 -10.87 3.79
N TRP A 395 -13.42 -10.74 3.10
CA TRP A 395 -13.06 -9.55 2.34
C TRP A 395 -14.08 -9.24 1.24
N GLY A 396 -14.49 -10.23 0.44
CA GLY A 396 -15.43 -10.02 -0.66
C GLY A 396 -16.82 -9.55 -0.21
N LEU A 397 -17.28 -10.02 0.95
CA LEU A 397 -18.52 -9.54 1.56
C LEU A 397 -18.33 -8.13 2.13
N ALA A 398 -17.28 -7.90 2.91
CA ALA A 398 -16.96 -6.58 3.47
C ALA A 398 -16.81 -5.51 2.38
N TRP A 399 -16.15 -5.85 1.27
CA TRP A 399 -16.00 -5.00 0.10
C TRP A 399 -17.36 -4.54 -0.44
N ARG A 400 -18.27 -5.47 -0.72
CA ARG A 400 -19.61 -5.12 -1.22
C ARG A 400 -20.36 -4.27 -0.21
N LEU A 401 -20.30 -4.61 1.08
CA LEU A 401 -20.99 -3.84 2.11
C LEU A 401 -20.48 -2.40 2.21
N VAL A 402 -19.16 -2.19 2.12
CA VAL A 402 -18.57 -0.86 2.19
C VAL A 402 -18.92 -0.03 0.96
N PHE A 403 -18.75 -0.56 -0.25
CA PHE A 403 -18.84 0.23 -1.48
C PHE A 403 -20.23 0.28 -2.10
N GLU A 404 -21.01 -0.80 -2.06
CA GLU A 404 -22.37 -0.83 -2.62
C GLU A 404 -23.42 -0.51 -1.55
N GLU A 405 -23.28 -1.12 -0.37
CA GLU A 405 -24.27 -0.95 0.72
C GLU A 405 -23.89 0.19 1.68
N ARG A 406 -22.83 0.96 1.38
CA ARG A 406 -22.40 2.16 2.12
C ARG A 406 -22.33 1.92 3.64
N LEU A 407 -21.71 0.81 4.06
CA LEU A 407 -21.67 0.33 5.45
C LEU A 407 -21.20 1.38 6.47
N PHE A 408 -20.31 2.28 6.09
CA PHE A 408 -19.78 3.33 6.97
C PHE A 408 -20.72 4.54 7.11
N GLU A 409 -21.84 4.59 6.40
CA GLU A 409 -22.79 5.69 6.48
C GLU A 409 -23.84 5.49 7.58
N GLY A 410 -24.09 6.56 8.34
CA GLY A 410 -25.07 6.56 9.42
C GLY A 410 -24.71 5.57 10.54
N ASN A 411 -25.68 4.74 10.92
CA ASN A 411 -25.52 3.71 11.96
C ASN A 411 -25.45 2.28 11.41
N ARG A 412 -25.23 2.10 10.10
CA ARG A 412 -25.23 0.78 9.44
C ARG A 412 -24.19 -0.18 10.03
N LEU A 413 -22.94 0.27 10.19
CA LEU A 413 -21.91 -0.54 10.83
C LEU A 413 -22.26 -0.89 12.29
N GLU A 414 -22.84 0.05 13.02
CA GLU A 414 -23.28 -0.20 14.41
C GLU A 414 -24.37 -1.25 14.49
N GLN A 415 -25.34 -1.24 13.57
CA GLN A 415 -26.39 -2.27 13.50
C GLN A 415 -25.79 -3.67 13.29
N MET A 416 -24.70 -3.77 12.53
CA MET A 416 -24.00 -5.03 12.28
C MET A 416 -23.25 -5.58 13.49
N VAL A 417 -22.91 -4.73 14.46
CA VAL A 417 -22.14 -5.11 15.66
C VAL A 417 -22.93 -4.98 16.96
N SER A 418 -24.15 -4.46 16.91
CA SER A 418 -25.03 -4.32 18.08
C SER A 418 -25.46 -5.69 18.61
N PRO A 419 -25.48 -5.91 19.93
CA PRO A 419 -25.96 -7.14 20.51
C PRO A 419 -27.49 -7.28 20.37
N GLY A 420 -28.02 -8.50 20.50
CA GLY A 420 -29.46 -8.76 20.63
C GLY A 420 -30.15 -9.37 19.40
N GLN A 421 -29.52 -9.33 18.23
CA GLN A 421 -29.95 -10.06 17.03
C GLN A 421 -28.87 -11.06 16.62
N SER A 422 -29.25 -12.14 15.95
CA SER A 422 -28.27 -13.03 15.34
C SER A 422 -27.52 -12.31 14.20
N ARG A 423 -26.28 -12.72 13.95
CA ARG A 423 -25.42 -12.17 12.86
C ARG A 423 -26.11 -12.21 11.50
N ARG A 424 -26.86 -13.28 11.25
CA ARG A 424 -27.67 -13.43 10.05
C ARG A 424 -28.80 -12.40 9.97
N GLU A 425 -29.58 -12.25 11.04
CA GLU A 425 -30.67 -11.26 11.07
C GLU A 425 -30.15 -9.84 10.90
N ARG A 426 -28.99 -9.51 11.50
CA ARG A 426 -28.34 -8.20 11.32
C ARG A 426 -27.99 -7.94 9.85
N LEU A 427 -27.38 -8.93 9.17
CA LEU A 427 -27.03 -8.82 7.77
C LEU A 427 -28.27 -8.73 6.85
N GLU A 428 -29.26 -9.61 7.05
CA GLU A 428 -30.50 -9.59 6.25
C GLU A 428 -31.28 -8.27 6.44
N THR A 429 -31.26 -7.72 7.66
CA THR A 429 -31.86 -6.40 7.95
C THR A 429 -31.13 -5.27 7.22
N LEU A 430 -29.79 -5.28 7.23
CA LEU A 430 -28.97 -4.28 6.53
C LEU A 430 -29.22 -4.31 5.01
N LEU A 431 -29.32 -5.53 4.45
CA LEU A 431 -29.52 -5.76 3.02
C LEU A 431 -30.97 -5.54 2.57
N GLY A 432 -31.93 -5.65 3.48
CA GLY A 432 -33.36 -5.60 3.16
C GLY A 432 -33.87 -6.82 2.39
N GLU A 433 -33.10 -7.91 2.36
CA GLU A 433 -33.48 -9.16 1.70
C GLU A 433 -32.89 -10.40 2.41
N PRO A 434 -33.52 -11.58 2.27
CA PRO A 434 -32.99 -12.84 2.80
C PRO A 434 -31.64 -13.25 2.19
N LEU A 435 -30.80 -13.92 2.98
CA LEU A 435 -29.42 -14.26 2.58
C LEU A 435 -29.35 -15.19 1.36
N ASP A 436 -30.31 -16.10 1.21
CA ASP A 436 -30.42 -17.03 0.07
C ASP A 436 -30.76 -16.31 -1.25
N GLN A 437 -31.39 -15.14 -1.19
CA GLN A 437 -31.65 -14.28 -2.35
C GLN A 437 -30.47 -13.35 -2.64
N PHE A 438 -29.78 -12.90 -1.59
CA PHE A 438 -28.60 -12.04 -1.71
C PHE A 438 -27.38 -12.76 -2.28
N GLU A 439 -27.07 -13.97 -1.79
CA GLU A 439 -25.81 -14.65 -2.12
C GLU A 439 -25.61 -14.87 -3.63
N PRO A 440 -26.61 -15.31 -4.42
CA PRO A 440 -26.47 -15.42 -5.87
C PRO A 440 -26.11 -14.08 -6.55
N LYS A 441 -26.71 -12.97 -6.09
CA LYS A 441 -26.40 -11.62 -6.60
C LYS A 441 -24.97 -11.22 -6.22
N TRP A 442 -24.53 -11.55 -5.00
CA TRP A 442 -23.17 -11.28 -4.54
C TRP A 442 -22.13 -12.09 -5.33
N ARG A 443 -22.43 -13.34 -5.65
CA ARG A 443 -21.56 -14.16 -6.51
C ARG A 443 -21.41 -13.56 -7.91
N ALA A 444 -22.51 -13.10 -8.51
CA ALA A 444 -22.47 -12.42 -9.80
C ALA A 444 -21.65 -11.11 -9.72
N TYR A 445 -21.81 -10.35 -8.64
CA TYR A 445 -20.99 -9.16 -8.37
C TYR A 445 -19.50 -9.50 -8.26
N ALA A 446 -19.14 -10.50 -7.44
CA ALA A 446 -17.75 -10.92 -7.23
C ALA A 446 -17.10 -11.44 -8.52
N ALA A 447 -17.86 -12.13 -9.38
CA ALA A 447 -17.40 -12.56 -10.70
C ALA A 447 -17.09 -11.36 -11.64
N GLY A 448 -17.81 -10.26 -11.49
CA GLY A 448 -17.62 -9.01 -12.23
C GLY A 448 -16.48 -8.12 -11.75
N LEU A 449 -15.89 -8.39 -10.57
CA LEU A 449 -14.73 -7.64 -10.09
C LEU A 449 -13.56 -7.77 -11.06
N ALA A 450 -12.89 -6.66 -11.38
CA ALA A 450 -11.77 -6.67 -12.30
C ALA A 450 -10.57 -7.43 -11.71
N ASP A 451 -9.97 -8.32 -12.51
CA ASP A 451 -8.65 -8.88 -12.21
C ASP A 451 -7.61 -7.80 -12.49
N SER A 452 -7.39 -6.93 -11.52
CA SER A 452 -6.48 -5.77 -11.60
C SER A 452 -5.01 -6.13 -11.90
N GLY A 453 -4.67 -7.42 -11.98
CA GLY A 453 -3.33 -7.94 -12.28
C GLY A 453 -3.02 -8.24 -13.76
N ARG A 454 -3.99 -8.12 -14.69
CA ARG A 454 -3.74 -8.33 -16.13
C ARG A 454 -4.01 -7.06 -16.94
N SER A 455 -3.16 -6.03 -16.76
CA SER A 455 -3.06 -5.00 -17.80
C SER A 455 -2.18 -5.57 -18.92
N ARG A 456 -2.74 -5.61 -20.15
CA ARG A 456 -2.04 -6.03 -21.38
C ARG A 456 -0.97 -5.03 -21.78
#